data_AF-A0A1Q5UP98-F1
#
_entry.id   AF-A0A1Q5UP98-F1
#
_cell.length_a   1.000
_cell.length_b   1.000
_cell.length_c   1.000
_cell.angle_alpha   90.00
_cell.angle_beta   90.00
_cell.angle_gamma   90.00
#
_symmetry.space_group_name_H-M   'P 1'
#
loop_
_entity.id
_entity.type
_entity.pdbx_description
1 polymer ?
#
loop_
_entity_poly.entity_id
_entity_poly.type
_entity_poly.pdbx_seq_one_letter_code
_entity_poly.pdbx_strand_id
1 'polypeptide(L)' 'MKFCILLGAVSLAGYASAFWGQMAASDYENDNGQTTIHQIITLTDYNTGSIYTGLLPGGFNGCVASHCAVT' A
#
# COMPACT_ATOMS: atom_id res chain seq x y z
N MET A 1 -7.01 -7.32 46.95
CA MET A 1 -6.81 -7.71 45.54
C MET A 1 -6.87 -6.44 44.70
N LYS A 2 -5.73 -6.00 44.15
CA LYS A 2 -5.67 -4.84 43.24
C LYS A 2 -4.40 -4.98 42.39
N PHE A 3 -4.43 -5.91 41.44
CA PHE A 3 -3.38 -6.04 40.44
C PHE A 3 -3.85 -5.33 39.17
N CYS A 4 -3.14 -4.25 38.88
CA CYS A 4 -3.44 -3.25 37.88
C CYS A 4 -3.40 -3.85 36.45
N ILE A 5 -4.52 -3.82 35.74
CA ILE A 5 -4.86 -3.01 34.54
C ILE A 5 -3.73 -2.65 33.54
N LEU A 6 -2.53 -3.22 33.61
CA LEU A 6 -1.39 -2.88 32.74
C LEU A 6 -1.32 -3.71 31.45
N LEU A 7 -2.23 -4.67 31.25
CA LEU A 7 -2.26 -5.50 30.04
C LEU A 7 -3.06 -4.90 28.86
N GLY A 8 -3.48 -3.63 28.96
CA GLY A 8 -4.28 -2.97 27.91
C GLY A 8 -3.47 -2.12 26.92
N ALA A 9 -2.23 -1.75 27.24
CA ALA A 9 -1.47 -0.77 26.44
C ALA A 9 -0.61 -1.39 25.33
N VAL A 10 -0.38 -2.71 25.34
CA VAL A 10 0.44 -3.39 24.35
C VAL A 10 -0.29 -3.67 23.03
N SER A 11 -1.63 -3.56 22.98
CA SER A 11 -2.39 -3.73 21.74
C SER A 11 -2.37 -2.51 20.83
N LEU A 12 -1.91 -1.35 21.30
CA LEU A 12 -1.78 -0.12 20.51
C LEU A 12 -0.37 0.09 19.94
N ALA A 13 0.53 -0.85 20.17
CA ALA A 13 1.72 -1.07 19.35
C ALA A 13 1.48 -2.28 18.45
N GLY A 14 0.30 -2.35 17.83
CA GLY A 14 0.08 -3.25 16.71
C GLY A 14 1.10 -2.85 15.65
N TYR A 15 2.07 -3.72 15.41
CA TYR A 15 3.02 -3.60 14.31
C TYR A 15 2.23 -3.10 13.10
N ALA A 16 2.44 -1.85 12.69
CA ALA A 16 2.17 -1.50 11.32
C ALA A 16 3.15 -2.37 10.55
N SER A 17 2.72 -3.58 10.19
CA SER A 17 3.50 -4.50 9.39
C SER A 17 3.70 -3.76 8.08
N ALA A 18 4.81 -3.06 7.97
CA ALA A 18 5.14 -2.30 6.82
C ALA A 18 5.16 -3.29 5.65
N PHE A 19 4.38 -2.99 4.62
CA PHE A 19 4.24 -3.87 3.47
C PHE A 19 5.63 -4.26 2.96
N TRP A 20 5.97 -5.55 3.02
CA TRP A 20 7.25 -6.05 2.52
C TRP A 20 7.11 -6.42 1.05
N GLY A 21 7.27 -5.42 0.20
CA GLY A 21 7.04 -5.59 -1.22
C GLY A 21 7.32 -4.35 -2.03
N GLN A 22 6.93 -4.40 -3.29
CA GLN A 22 7.02 -3.28 -4.22
C GLN A 22 5.63 -2.93 -4.75
N MET A 23 5.36 -1.63 -4.83
CA MET A 23 4.24 -1.08 -5.58
C MET A 23 4.77 -0.50 -6.90
N ALA A 24 4.09 -0.78 -7.99
CA ALA A 24 4.30 -0.14 -9.29
C ALA A 24 2.96 0.39 -9.82
N ALA A 25 3.00 1.45 -10.63
CA ALA A 25 1.84 1.98 -11.33
C ALA A 25 2.10 1.96 -12.84
N SER A 26 1.10 1.63 -13.63
CA SER A 26 1.14 1.78 -15.09
C SER A 26 1.14 3.26 -15.48
N ASP A 27 1.31 3.51 -16.78
CA ASP A 27 0.92 4.79 -17.35
C ASP A 27 -0.57 5.07 -17.11
N TYR A 28 -0.95 6.34 -17.22
CA TYR A 28 -2.34 6.75 -17.15
C TYR A 28 -3.12 6.20 -18.34
N GLU A 29 -4.16 5.44 -18.04
CA GLU A 29 -5.05 4.83 -19.02
C GLU A 29 -6.41 5.56 -19.02
N ASN A 30 -6.98 5.70 -20.20
CA ASN A 30 -8.35 6.16 -20.39
C ASN A 30 -9.10 5.03 -21.09
N ASP A 31 -10.14 4.51 -20.45
CA ASP A 31 -11.05 3.55 -21.07
C ASP A 31 -11.89 4.27 -22.14
N ASN A 32 -11.39 4.32 -23.38
CA ASN A 32 -12.11 4.64 -24.61
C ASN A 32 -13.27 5.66 -24.47
N GLY A 33 -12.99 6.83 -23.88
CA GLY A 33 -13.95 7.94 -23.80
C GLY A 33 -14.63 8.12 -22.44
N GLN A 34 -14.20 7.41 -21.39
CA GLN A 34 -14.57 7.78 -20.02
C GLN A 34 -13.84 9.04 -19.55
N THR A 35 -14.54 9.87 -18.77
CA THR A 35 -13.99 11.09 -18.16
C THR A 35 -12.90 10.78 -17.11
N THR A 36 -12.87 9.55 -16.60
CA THR A 36 -12.00 9.15 -15.49
C THR A 36 -10.75 8.45 -16.02
N ILE A 37 -9.62 9.13 -15.88
CA ILE A 37 -8.29 8.57 -16.10
C ILE A 37 -7.96 7.68 -14.88
N HIS A 38 -7.35 6.52 -15.11
CA HIS A 38 -6.92 5.62 -14.04
C HIS A 38 -5.48 5.14 -14.27
N GLN A 39 -4.90 4.50 -13.27
CA GLN A 39 -3.68 3.71 -13.41
C GLN A 39 -3.93 2.31 -12.87
N ILE A 40 -3.30 1.32 -13.47
CA ILE A 40 -3.22 -0.02 -12.90
C ILE A 40 -2.10 -0.01 -11.87
N ILE A 41 -2.44 -0.33 -10.63
CA ILE A 41 -1.50 -0.50 -9.53
C ILE A 41 -1.21 -1.97 -9.36
N THR A 42 0.07 -2.31 -9.33
CA THR A 42 0.57 -3.66 -9.09
C THR A 42 1.31 -3.68 -7.77
N LEU A 43 0.92 -4.58 -6.87
CA LEU A 43 1.58 -4.88 -5.61
C LEU A 43 2.24 -6.26 -5.71
N THR A 44 3.54 -6.31 -5.48
CA THR A 44 4.29 -7.57 -5.35
C THR A 44 4.67 -7.76 -3.89
N ASP A 45 4.10 -8.79 -3.26
CA ASP A 45 4.45 -9.19 -1.89
C ASP A 45 5.64 -10.15 -1.94
N TYR A 46 6.77 -9.75 -1.35
CA TYR A 46 7.98 -10.56 -1.33
C TYR A 46 7.95 -11.70 -0.32
N ASN A 47 7.05 -11.66 0.67
CA ASN A 47 6.86 -12.73 1.64
C ASN A 47 6.18 -13.94 1.01
N THR A 48 5.11 -13.68 0.26
CA THR A 48 4.29 -14.74 -0.34
C THR A 48 4.62 -15.01 -1.81
N GLY A 49 5.32 -14.08 -2.47
CA GLY A 49 5.52 -14.10 -3.92
C GLY A 49 4.27 -13.73 -4.71
N SER A 50 3.19 -13.32 -4.03
CA SER A 50 1.91 -13.01 -4.67
C SER A 50 1.96 -11.66 -5.37
N ILE A 51 1.23 -11.56 -6.47
CA ILE A 51 1.04 -10.32 -7.22
C ILE A 51 -0.44 -9.95 -7.19
N TYR A 52 -0.73 -8.72 -6.78
CA TYR A 52 -2.08 -8.17 -6.75
C TYR A 52 -2.15 -6.99 -7.69
N THR A 53 -3.25 -6.86 -8.43
CA THR A 53 -3.47 -5.77 -9.38
C THR A 53 -4.81 -5.11 -9.11
N GLY A 54 -4.87 -3.78 -9.23
CA GLY A 54 -6.11 -3.03 -9.07
C GLY A 54 -6.10 -1.74 -9.87
N LEU A 55 -7.29 -1.25 -10.21
CA LEU A 55 -7.47 0.05 -10.85
C LEU A 55 -7.50 1.13 -9.79
N LEU A 56 -6.72 2.19 -9.98
CA LEU A 56 -6.73 3.40 -9.17
C LEU A 56 -7.28 4.57 -10.00
N PRO A 57 -8.56 4.95 -9.82
CA PRO A 57 -9.13 6.14 -10.45
C PRO A 57 -8.39 7.41 -10.01
N GLY A 58 -8.03 8.26 -10.96
CA GLY A 58 -7.21 9.47 -10.74
C GLY A 58 -5.71 9.24 -10.63
N GLY A 59 -5.27 8.02 -10.32
CA GLY A 59 -3.86 7.61 -10.21
C GLY A 59 -3.07 8.31 -9.09
N PHE A 60 -1.76 8.10 -9.08
CA PHE A 60 -0.80 8.78 -8.21
C PHE A 60 -0.02 9.83 -9.00
N ASN A 61 -0.08 11.10 -8.56
CA ASN A 61 0.80 12.14 -9.08
C ASN A 61 1.97 12.35 -8.11
N GLY A 62 2.96 11.48 -8.21
CA GLY A 62 4.17 11.54 -7.41
C GLY A 62 5.34 10.93 -8.15
N CYS A 63 6.14 11.76 -8.83
CA CYS A 63 7.44 11.31 -9.34
C CYS A 63 8.36 11.02 -8.14
N VAL A 64 8.51 9.74 -7.79
CA VAL A 64 9.56 9.31 -6.86
C VAL A 64 10.81 8.97 -7.66
N ALA A 65 11.82 9.84 -7.59
CA ALA A 65 13.10 9.64 -8.30
C ALA A 65 13.94 8.48 -7.70
N SER A 66 13.56 7.95 -6.54
CA SER A 66 14.27 6.90 -5.83
C SER A 66 13.31 6.07 -4.97
N HIS A 67 13.61 4.78 -4.81
CA HIS A 67 12.90 3.86 -3.93
C HIS A 67 12.85 4.39 -2.49
N CYS A 68 11.65 4.55 -1.92
CA CYS A 68 11.50 4.92 -0.51
C CYS A 68 11.83 3.72 0.37
N ALA A 69 12.83 3.85 1.25
CA ALA A 69 13.14 2.81 2.23
C ALA A 69 11.96 2.63 3.19
N VAL A 70 11.47 1.40 3.29
CA VAL A 70 10.45 1.01 4.27
C VAL A 70 11.17 0.70 5.58
N THR A 71 11.20 1.65 6.51
CA THR A 71 11.73 1.46 7.88
C THR A 71 10.63 1.18 8.88
#